data_AF-G4Q740-F1
#
_entry.id   AF-G4Q740-F1
#
_cell.length_a   1.000
_cell.length_b   1.000
_cell.length_c   1.000
_cell.angle_alpha   90.00
_cell.angle_beta   90.00
_cell.angle_gamma   90.00
#
_symmetry.space_group_name_H-M   'P 1'
#
loop_
_entity.id
_entity.type
_entity.pdbx_description
1 polymer ?
#
loop_
_entity_poly.entity_id
_entity_poly.type
_entity_poly.pdbx_seq_one_letter_code
_entity_poly.pdbx_strand_id
1 'polypeptide(L)' 'MSGSDLDAKLAGLKDELFNLRFQMATGQLENPMKIREVKKSIAQIKTIQREREINS' A
#
# COMPACT_ATOMS: atom_id res chain seq x y z
N MET A 1 -5.93 16.21 0.10
CA MET A 1 -6.16 14.85 -0.42
C MET A 1 -6.87 14.95 -1.77
N SER A 2 -6.26 15.69 -2.70
CA SER A 2 -6.62 15.64 -4.12
C SER A 2 -6.39 14.22 -4.64
N GLY A 3 -6.95 13.85 -5.80
CA GLY A 3 -6.72 12.52 -6.39
C GLY A 3 -5.23 12.16 -6.49
N SER A 4 -4.39 13.15 -6.78
CA SER A 4 -2.92 13.04 -6.86
C SER A 4 -2.24 12.62 -5.56
N ASP A 5 -2.75 13.05 -4.40
CA ASP A 5 -2.14 12.72 -3.10
C ASP A 5 -2.32 11.23 -2.77
N LEU A 6 -3.44 10.64 -3.19
CA LEU A 6 -3.73 9.23 -2.97
C LEU A 6 -2.84 8.34 -3.85
N ASP A 7 -2.60 8.75 -5.09
CA ASP A 7 -1.70 8.04 -6.00
C ASP A 7 -0.25 8.06 -5.52
N ALA A 8 0.23 9.21 -5.05
CA ALA A 8 1.56 9.33 -4.46
C ALA A 8 1.72 8.41 -3.24
N LYS A 9 0.70 8.36 -2.37
CA LYS A 9 0.69 7.49 -1.19
C LYS A 9 0.65 6.01 -1.57
N LEU A 10 -0.10 5.66 -2.61
CA LEU A 10 -0.19 4.28 -3.13
C LEU A 10 1.15 3.84 -3.74
N ALA A 11 1.87 4.73 -4.42
CA ALA A 11 3.21 4.46 -4.94
C ALA A 11 4.20 4.15 -3.80
N GLY A 12 4.25 5.00 -2.77
CA GLY A 12 5.12 4.78 -1.61
C GLY A 12 4.85 3.45 -0.89
N LEU A 13 3.58 3.10 -0.69
CA LEU A 13 3.20 1.82 -0.06
C LEU A 13 3.56 0.60 -0.92
N LYS A 14 3.57 0.72 -2.25
CA LYS A 14 4.03 -0.36 -3.15
C LYS A 14 5.53 -0.59 -3.03
N ASP A 15 6.32 0.49 -2.95
CA ASP A 15 7.76 0.41 -2.76
C ASP A 15 8.10 -0.20 -1.39
N GLU A 16 7.38 0.20 -0.34
CA GLU A 16 7.50 -0.42 0.98
C GLU A 16 7.15 -1.92 0.94
N LEU A 17 6.06 -2.29 0.25
CA LEU A 17 5.69 -3.69 0.08
C LEU A 17 6.75 -4.49 -0.69
N PHE A 18 7.40 -3.88 -1.68
CA PHE A 18 8.51 -4.49 -2.43
C PHE A 18 9.71 -4.74 -1.51
N ASN A 19 10.11 -3.74 -0.72
CA ASN A 19 11.19 -3.87 0.25
C ASN A 19 10.90 -4.94 1.31
N LEU A 20 9.67 -4.99 1.84
CA LEU A 20 9.27 -6.03 2.80
C LEU A 20 9.26 -7.42 2.15
N ARG A 21 8.85 -7.55 0.89
CA ARG A 21 8.93 -8.83 0.15
C ARG A 21 10.38 -9.24 -0.10
N PHE A 22 11.24 -8.28 -0.39
CA PHE A 22 12.67 -8.53 -0.56
C PHE A 22 13.30 -9.00 0.75
N GLN A 23 13.03 -8.32 1.87
CA GLN A 23 13.45 -8.74 3.21
C GLN A 23 12.91 -10.12 3.61
N MET A 24 11.69 -10.44 3.20
CA MET A 24 11.11 -11.78 3.39
C MET A 24 11.88 -12.85 2.61
N ALA A 25 12.25 -12.56 1.37
CA ALA A 25 13.02 -13.47 0.53
C ALA A 25 14.47 -13.64 1.02
N THR A 26 15.08 -12.60 1.59
CA THR A 26 16.42 -12.68 2.21
C THR A 26 16.42 -13.27 3.62
N GLY A 27 15.23 -13.56 4.19
CA GLY A 27 15.09 -14.12 5.54
C GLY A 27 15.39 -13.14 6.68
N GLN A 28 15.50 -11.84 6.38
CA GLN A 28 15.77 -10.78 7.37
C GLN A 28 14.50 -10.05 7.82
N LEU A 29 13.32 -10.63 7.55
CA LEU A 29 12.06 -10.00 7.89
C LEU A 29 11.77 -10.12 9.39
N GLU A 30 11.98 -9.03 10.12
CA GLU A 30 11.73 -8.99 11.57
C GLU A 30 10.24 -9.11 11.93
N ASN A 31 9.33 -8.55 11.10
CA ASN A 31 7.91 -8.55 11.40
C ASN A 31 7.01 -8.85 10.17
N PRO A 32 6.55 -10.10 10.00
CA PRO A 32 5.63 -10.49 8.94
C PRO A 32 4.28 -9.75 8.96
N MET A 33 3.86 -9.22 10.11
CA MET A 33 2.57 -8.50 10.21
C MET A 33 2.58 -7.19 9.40
N LYS A 34 3.72 -6.53 9.26
CA LYS A 34 3.86 -5.30 8.45
C LYS A 34 3.44 -5.51 7.00
N ILE A 35 3.75 -6.67 6.41
CA ILE A 35 3.31 -7.00 5.04
C ILE A 35 1.78 -6.99 4.93
N ARG A 36 1.10 -7.53 5.94
CA ARG A 36 -0.37 -7.56 5.98
C ARG A 36 -0.96 -6.16 6.19
N GLU A 37 -0.36 -5.35 7.03
CA GLU A 37 -0.76 -3.95 7.26
C GLU A 37 -0.62 -3.13 5.97
N VAL A 38 0.55 -3.14 5.34
CA VAL A 38 0.81 -2.41 4.09
C VAL A 38 -0.18 -2.83 2.99
N LYS A 39 -0.45 -4.13 2.84
CA LYS A 39 -1.48 -4.63 1.91
C LYS A 39 -2.88 -4.07 2.22
N LYS A 40 -3.24 -3.99 3.51
CA LYS A 40 -4.54 -3.45 3.94
C LYS A 40 -4.65 -1.95 3.65
N SER A 41 -3.58 -1.19 3.88
CA SER A 41 -3.52 0.24 3.55
C SER A 41 -3.66 0.49 2.05
N ILE A 42 -3.00 -0.31 1.20
CA ILE A 42 -3.16 -0.24 -0.26
C ILE A 42 -4.62 -0.51 -0.67
N ALA A 43 -5.26 -1.52 -0.07
CA ALA A 43 -6.66 -1.84 -0.35
C ALA A 43 -7.59 -0.68 0.02
N GLN A 44 -7.41 -0.06 1.19
CA GLN A 44 -8.21 1.08 1.63
C GLN A 44 -8.10 2.28 0.68
N ILE A 45 -6.90 2.60 0.22
CA ILE A 45 -6.70 3.71 -0.72
C ILE A 45 -7.42 3.42 -2.05
N LYS A 46 -7.31 2.20 -2.56
CA LYS A 46 -8.05 1.78 -3.77
C LYS A 46 -9.55 1.84 -3.59
N THR A 47 -10.07 1.47 -2.42
CA THR A 47 -11.50 1.60 -2.11
C THR A 47 -11.93 3.07 -2.18
N ILE A 48 -11.20 3.98 -1.55
CA ILE A 48 -11.51 5.41 -1.57
C ILE A 48 -11.43 5.98 -3.00
N GLN A 49 -10.45 5.56 -3.80
CA GLN A 49 -10.36 5.94 -5.22
C GLN A 49 -11.61 5.48 -5.98
N ARG A 50 -12.02 4.23 -5.78
CA ARG A 50 -13.21 3.68 -6.42
C ARG A 50 -14.50 4.36 -5.97
N GLU A 51 -14.63 4.67 -4.68
CA GLU A 51 -15.77 5.43 -4.14
C GLU A 51 -15.84 6.83 -4.75
N ARG A 52 -14.69 7.49 -4.96
CA ARG A 52 -14.63 8.80 -5.64
C ARG A 52 -15.00 8.71 -7.12
N GLU A 53 -14.58 7.65 -7.82
CA GLU A 53 -14.98 7.40 -9.21
C GLU A 53 -16.48 7.18 -9.36
N ILE A 54 -17.10 6.45 -8.41
CA ILE A 54 -18.54 6.13 -8.45
C ILE A 54 -19.41 7.33 -8.06
N ASN A 55 -18.93 8.18 -7.15
CA ASN A 55 -19.65 9.37 -6.69
C ASN A 55 -19.36 10.63 -7.54
N SER A 56 -18.53 10.51 -8.59
CA SER A 56 -18.28 11.53 -9.61
C SER A 56 -19.18 11.33 -10.82
#